data_AF-A0A937JTU2-F1
#
_entry.id   AF-A0A937JTU2-F1
#
_cell.length_a   1.000
_cell.length_b   1.000
_cell.length_c   1.000
_cell.angle_alpha   90.00
_cell.angle_beta   90.00
_cell.angle_gamma   90.00
#
_symmetry.space_group_name_H-M   'P 1'
#
loop_
_entity.id
_entity.type
_entity.pdbx_description
1 polymer ?
#
loop_
_entity_poly.entity_id
_entity_poly.type
_entity_poly.pdbx_seq_one_letter_code
_entity_poly.pdbx_strand_id
1 'polypeptide(L)'
;MAKGFGKQPNFETEKRQLVKVICRRDYFAMQSLVQKFKPRIGSERLANMLTQEVLPECDSESFEWFYRSTIGDEKYEIMIEMAMSILTQDLATKGCELGKDLSGIEVDGKHNIMLSDKAKQTLLDSVEPRHRKRMKNMLAEGEKLHSNPDPAQAIEDMLGVPFFDNLLNAARKRLEVLPVSKAASYVMQITCGFEAKHPEVEDFGKWFIANTVYSMPESYQKAFWEMEDGTLEPCSEWVEDLIIAAGGEQYVSHMDGQTCISRGGILLLDKLTLGKNRGADLVAALDAQMNREGK
;
A
#
# COMPACT_ATOMS: atom_id res chain seq x y z
N MET A 1 50.17 -9.68 -27.83
CA MET A 1 49.74 -8.51 -27.04
C MET A 1 48.33 -8.77 -26.53
N ALA A 2 48.20 -9.27 -25.30
CA ALA A 2 46.90 -9.45 -24.66
C ALA A 2 46.44 -8.10 -24.10
N LYS A 3 45.37 -7.53 -24.66
CA LYS A 3 44.68 -6.37 -24.09
C LYS A 3 44.10 -6.80 -22.75
N GLY A 4 44.59 -6.21 -21.66
CA GLY A 4 44.02 -6.41 -20.34
C GLY A 4 42.56 -5.98 -20.34
N PHE A 5 41.66 -6.92 -20.03
CA PHE A 5 40.29 -6.61 -19.65
C PHE A 5 40.35 -5.76 -18.38
N GLY A 6 40.19 -4.45 -18.54
CA GLY A 6 40.03 -3.53 -17.43
C GLY A 6 38.86 -4.00 -16.58
N LYS A 7 39.10 -4.20 -15.27
CA LYS A 7 38.04 -4.42 -14.29
C LYS A 7 37.00 -3.32 -14.47
N GLN A 8 35.76 -3.67 -14.78
CA GLN A 8 34.68 -2.70 -14.76
C GLN A 8 34.68 -1.98 -13.40
N PRO A 9 34.55 -0.65 -13.36
CA PRO A 9 34.51 0.07 -12.10
C PRO A 9 33.37 -0.48 -11.23
N ASN A 10 33.73 -0.91 -10.03
CA ASN A 10 32.81 -1.47 -9.05
C ASN A 10 32.06 -0.31 -8.38
N PHE A 11 30.75 -0.20 -8.63
CA PHE A 11 29.87 0.85 -8.13
C PHE A 11 28.93 0.36 -7.00
N GLU A 12 29.37 -0.63 -6.20
CA GLU A 12 28.56 -1.23 -5.14
C GLU A 12 28.10 -0.22 -4.07
N THR A 13 28.88 0.82 -3.80
CA THR A 13 28.48 1.87 -2.84
C THR A 13 27.30 2.67 -3.38
N GLU A 14 27.34 3.04 -4.65
CA GLU A 14 26.32 3.81 -5.34
C GLU A 14 25.04 2.99 -5.47
N LYS A 15 25.16 1.72 -5.85
CA LYS A 15 24.06 0.75 -5.88
C LYS A 15 23.37 0.67 -4.52
N ARG A 16 24.10 0.44 -3.43
CA ARG A 16 23.51 0.39 -2.08
C ARG A 16 22.82 1.68 -1.67
N GLN A 17 23.38 2.84 -2.04
CA GLN A 17 22.74 4.12 -1.78
C GLN A 17 21.44 4.27 -2.56
N LEU A 18 21.42 3.86 -3.84
CA LEU A 18 20.23 3.87 -4.68
C LEU A 18 19.14 2.92 -4.17
N VAL A 19 19.49 1.68 -3.80
CA VAL A 19 18.54 0.73 -3.18
C VAL A 19 17.92 1.36 -1.93
N LYS A 20 18.75 1.93 -1.05
CA LYS A 20 18.28 2.53 0.20
C LYS A 20 17.31 3.69 -0.02
N VAL A 21 17.56 4.58 -0.98
CA VAL A 21 16.64 5.72 -1.23
C VAL A 21 15.38 5.30 -1.95
N ILE A 22 15.45 4.27 -2.81
CA ILE A 22 14.28 3.73 -3.52
C ILE A 22 13.37 2.96 -2.55
N CYS A 23 13.93 2.10 -1.67
CA CYS A 23 13.16 1.44 -0.61
C CYS A 23 12.57 2.42 0.40
N ARG A 24 13.17 3.62 0.54
CA ARG A 24 12.62 4.72 1.36
C ARG A 24 11.65 5.61 0.62
N ARG A 25 11.51 5.42 -0.70
CA ARG A 25 10.61 6.17 -1.58
C ARG A 25 10.84 7.69 -1.52
N ASP A 26 12.11 8.07 -1.35
CA ASP A 26 12.52 9.48 -1.28
C ASP A 26 12.91 9.99 -2.68
N TYR A 27 11.96 10.66 -3.34
CA TYR A 27 12.16 11.18 -4.70
C TYR A 27 13.30 12.19 -4.79
N PHE A 28 13.41 13.09 -3.81
CA PHE A 28 14.42 14.15 -3.83
C PHE A 28 15.82 13.61 -3.58
N ALA A 29 15.97 12.68 -2.63
CA ALA A 29 17.25 12.01 -2.39
C ALA A 29 17.64 11.13 -3.59
N MET A 30 16.68 10.43 -4.20
CA MET A 30 16.92 9.66 -5.43
C MET A 30 17.40 10.57 -6.57
N GLN A 31 16.70 11.67 -6.87
CA GLN A 31 17.11 12.62 -7.90
C GLN A 31 18.48 13.23 -7.60
N SER A 32 18.74 13.59 -6.35
CA SER A 32 20.05 14.11 -5.91
C SER A 32 21.18 13.11 -6.19
N LEU A 33 20.99 11.84 -5.84
CA LEU A 33 21.97 10.78 -6.11
C LEU A 33 22.13 10.53 -7.62
N VAL A 34 21.04 10.51 -8.38
CA VAL A 34 21.09 10.36 -9.84
C VAL A 34 21.91 11.50 -10.47
N GLN A 35 21.64 12.75 -10.10
CA GLN A 35 22.39 13.91 -10.61
C GLN A 35 23.86 13.88 -10.17
N LYS A 36 24.14 13.44 -8.94
CA LYS A 36 25.51 13.28 -8.42
C LYS A 36 26.29 12.18 -9.14
N PHE A 37 25.63 11.08 -9.49
CA PHE A 37 26.28 9.90 -10.07
C PHE A 37 26.41 9.98 -11.58
N LYS A 38 25.47 10.64 -12.27
CA LYS A 38 25.42 10.75 -13.72
C LYS A 38 26.74 11.22 -14.37
N PRO A 39 27.46 12.25 -13.86
CA PRO A 39 28.74 12.68 -14.44
C PRO A 39 29.87 11.64 -14.34
N ARG A 40 29.84 10.78 -13.32
CA ARG A 40 30.90 9.80 -13.05
C ARG A 40 30.61 8.43 -13.66
N ILE A 41 29.35 7.99 -13.62
CA ILE A 41 28.92 6.67 -14.09
C ILE A 41 28.54 6.72 -15.56
N GLY A 42 28.03 7.86 -16.04
CA GLY A 42 27.40 8.01 -17.35
C GLY A 42 25.93 7.63 -17.32
N SER A 43 25.11 8.33 -18.11
CA SER A 43 23.65 8.19 -18.12
C SER A 43 23.19 6.76 -18.42
N GLU A 44 23.78 6.14 -19.45
CA GLU A 44 23.39 4.80 -19.90
C GLU A 44 23.72 3.72 -18.87
N ARG A 45 24.93 3.74 -18.31
CA ARG A 45 25.34 2.79 -17.27
C ARG A 45 24.52 2.96 -16.00
N LEU A 46 24.17 4.20 -15.63
CA LEU A 46 23.32 4.49 -14.48
C LEU A 46 21.88 3.98 -14.69
N ALA A 47 21.31 4.16 -15.89
CA ALA A 47 20.01 3.59 -16.24
C ALA A 47 20.01 2.06 -16.18
N ASN A 48 21.06 1.42 -16.70
CA ASN A 48 21.25 -0.03 -16.60
C ASN A 48 21.44 -0.50 -15.15
N MET A 49 22.18 0.25 -14.33
CA MET A 49 22.35 -0.06 -12.91
C MET A 49 21.02 0.01 -12.16
N LEU A 50 20.22 1.06 -12.42
CA LEU A 50 18.90 1.21 -11.81
C LEU A 50 18.00 0.02 -12.17
N THR A 51 17.89 -0.29 -13.45
CA THR A 51 16.93 -1.31 -13.92
C THR A 51 17.36 -2.75 -13.67
N GLN A 52 18.67 -3.05 -13.78
CA GLN A 52 19.17 -4.44 -13.75
C GLN A 52 19.82 -4.83 -12.41
N GLU A 53 20.20 -3.87 -11.57
CA GLU A 53 20.94 -4.16 -10.33
C GLU A 53 20.26 -3.61 -9.08
N VAL A 54 19.65 -2.42 -9.15
CA VAL A 54 19.03 -1.76 -7.99
C VAL A 54 17.58 -2.18 -7.81
N LEU A 55 16.74 -2.00 -8.84
CA LEU A 55 15.32 -2.37 -8.77
C LEU A 55 15.10 -3.86 -8.47
N PRO A 56 15.97 -4.78 -8.92
CA PRO A 56 15.85 -6.17 -8.52
C PRO A 56 16.13 -6.48 -7.05
N GLU A 57 16.75 -5.56 -6.31
CA GLU A 57 16.96 -5.67 -4.86
C GLU A 57 15.87 -4.98 -4.04
N CYS A 58 14.95 -4.27 -4.71
CA CYS A 58 13.82 -3.59 -4.07
C CYS A 58 12.60 -4.52 -3.95
N ASP A 59 11.73 -4.25 -2.98
CA ASP A 59 10.39 -4.84 -2.89
C ASP A 59 9.46 -4.35 -4.02
N SER A 60 8.32 -5.02 -4.19
CA SER A 60 7.34 -4.74 -5.25
C SER A 60 6.77 -3.32 -5.16
N GLU A 61 6.48 -2.84 -3.97
CA GLU A 61 5.95 -1.48 -3.75
C GLU A 61 6.97 -0.41 -4.13
N SER A 62 8.24 -0.62 -3.81
CA SER A 62 9.33 0.31 -4.14
C SER A 62 9.65 0.30 -5.63
N PHE A 63 9.47 -0.85 -6.30
CA PHE A 63 9.54 -0.97 -7.75
C PHE A 63 8.43 -0.14 -8.42
N GLU A 64 7.18 -0.33 -8.00
CA GLU A 64 6.03 0.42 -8.52
C GLU A 64 6.21 1.93 -8.30
N TRP A 65 6.56 2.32 -7.07
CA TRP A 65 6.80 3.72 -6.73
C TRP A 65 7.86 4.36 -7.63
N PHE A 66 8.97 3.67 -7.89
CA PHE A 66 10.06 4.20 -8.72
C PHE A 66 9.57 4.53 -10.14
N TYR A 67 8.85 3.61 -10.79
CA TYR A 67 8.36 3.84 -12.14
C TYR A 67 7.28 4.92 -12.17
N ARG A 68 6.27 4.87 -11.29
CA ARG A 68 5.26 5.92 -11.21
C ARG A 68 5.88 7.30 -11.00
N SER A 69 6.89 7.41 -10.13
CA SER A 69 7.57 8.66 -9.83
C SER A 69 8.48 9.17 -10.96
N THR A 70 8.93 8.29 -11.87
CA THR A 70 9.89 8.65 -12.93
C THR A 70 9.24 8.85 -14.29
N ILE A 71 8.24 8.04 -14.64
CA ILE A 71 7.53 8.10 -15.92
C ILE A 71 6.10 8.64 -15.80
N GLY A 72 5.56 8.76 -14.59
CA GLY A 72 4.20 9.20 -14.32
C GLY A 72 3.19 8.04 -14.31
N ASP A 73 2.06 8.25 -13.63
CA ASP A 73 1.02 7.22 -13.45
C ASP A 73 0.45 6.72 -14.78
N GLU A 74 0.04 7.62 -15.68
CA GLU A 74 -0.55 7.25 -16.97
C GLU A 74 0.38 6.36 -17.80
N LYS A 75 1.67 6.70 -17.87
CA LYS A 75 2.65 5.90 -18.63
C LYS A 75 2.99 4.59 -17.93
N TYR A 76 2.92 4.57 -16.60
CA TYR A 76 3.09 3.34 -15.85
C TYR A 76 1.96 2.36 -16.16
N GLU A 77 0.70 2.81 -16.16
CA GLU A 77 -0.43 1.94 -16.49
C GLU A 77 -0.30 1.37 -17.92
N ILE A 78 0.02 2.23 -18.90
CA ILE A 78 0.26 1.78 -20.29
C ILE A 78 1.41 0.75 -20.34
N MET A 79 2.49 0.97 -19.59
CA MET A 79 3.62 0.03 -19.54
C MET A 79 3.19 -1.33 -18.96
N ILE A 80 2.37 -1.33 -17.92
CA ILE A 80 1.83 -2.55 -17.31
C ILE A 80 0.94 -3.26 -18.31
N GLU A 81 -0.04 -2.59 -18.92
CA GLU A 81 -0.92 -3.19 -19.94
C GLU A 81 -0.12 -3.83 -21.08
N MET A 82 0.90 -3.14 -21.59
CA MET A 82 1.79 -3.68 -22.61
C MET A 82 2.56 -4.91 -22.12
N ALA A 83 3.14 -4.86 -20.92
CA ALA A 83 3.87 -5.98 -20.34
C ALA A 83 2.96 -7.20 -20.14
N MET A 84 1.72 -6.99 -19.68
CA MET A 84 0.73 -8.03 -19.48
C MET A 84 0.27 -8.65 -20.80
N SER A 85 0.08 -7.83 -21.84
CA SER A 85 -0.23 -8.31 -23.19
C SER A 85 0.89 -9.21 -23.75
N ILE A 86 2.15 -8.77 -23.61
CA ILE A 86 3.33 -9.54 -24.04
C ILE A 86 3.43 -10.85 -23.27
N LEU A 87 3.28 -10.81 -21.94
CA LEU A 87 3.33 -12.00 -21.08
C LEU A 87 2.24 -13.01 -21.47
N THR A 88 1.02 -12.52 -21.68
CA THR A 88 -0.12 -13.35 -22.09
C THR A 88 0.15 -14.02 -23.43
N GLN A 89 0.67 -13.27 -24.40
CA GLN A 89 1.02 -13.80 -25.71
C GLN A 89 2.15 -14.83 -25.62
N ASP A 90 3.21 -14.56 -24.86
CA ASP A 90 4.32 -15.50 -24.64
C ASP A 90 3.84 -16.82 -24.03
N LEU A 91 3.02 -16.76 -22.98
CA LEU A 91 2.47 -17.96 -22.35
C LEU A 91 1.52 -18.71 -23.29
N ALA A 92 0.71 -18.01 -24.08
CA ALA A 92 -0.14 -18.64 -25.10
C ALA A 92 0.69 -19.38 -26.15
N THR A 93 1.79 -18.79 -26.64
CA THR A 93 2.69 -19.47 -27.60
C THR A 93 3.38 -20.70 -27.00
N LYS A 94 3.48 -20.78 -25.67
CA LYS A 94 4.02 -21.93 -24.92
C LYS A 94 2.93 -22.93 -24.49
N GLY A 95 1.72 -22.79 -25.03
CA GLY A 95 0.64 -23.74 -24.85
C GLY A 95 -0.25 -23.51 -23.62
N CYS A 96 -0.22 -22.33 -23.00
CA CYS A 96 -1.19 -21.93 -21.98
C CYS A 96 -2.48 -21.41 -22.62
N GLU A 97 -3.64 -21.82 -22.12
CA GLU A 97 -4.95 -21.39 -22.63
C GLU A 97 -5.53 -20.22 -21.83
N LEU A 98 -5.96 -19.15 -22.52
CA LEU A 98 -6.72 -18.05 -21.91
C LEU A 98 -8.06 -18.55 -21.34
N GLY A 99 -8.43 -18.05 -20.16
CA GLY A 99 -9.64 -18.46 -19.42
C GLY A 99 -9.49 -19.76 -18.62
N LYS A 100 -8.37 -20.49 -18.78
CA LYS A 100 -8.11 -21.76 -18.07
C LYS A 100 -6.77 -21.78 -17.35
N ASP A 101 -5.70 -21.46 -18.08
CA ASP A 101 -4.35 -21.35 -17.54
C ASP A 101 -4.02 -19.91 -17.11
N LEU A 102 -4.73 -18.93 -17.70
CA LEU A 102 -4.61 -17.50 -17.46
C LEU A 102 -6.02 -16.90 -17.37
N SER A 103 -6.43 -16.42 -16.20
CA SER A 103 -7.66 -15.65 -16.06
C SER A 103 -7.36 -14.27 -15.50
N GLY A 104 -7.85 -13.23 -16.18
CA GLY A 104 -7.89 -11.89 -15.62
C GLY A 104 -9.04 -11.80 -14.64
N ILE A 105 -8.74 -11.42 -13.40
CA ILE A 105 -9.72 -10.95 -12.44
C ILE A 105 -9.49 -9.46 -12.31
N GLU A 106 -10.47 -8.67 -12.72
CA GLU A 106 -10.49 -7.26 -12.39
C GLU A 106 -11.08 -7.13 -10.99
N VAL A 107 -10.24 -6.75 -10.04
CA VAL A 107 -10.65 -6.41 -8.67
C VAL A 107 -10.31 -4.92 -8.50
N ASP A 108 -11.32 -4.08 -8.37
CA ASP A 108 -11.20 -2.63 -8.15
C ASP A 108 -10.35 -1.88 -9.18
N GLY A 109 -10.53 -2.21 -10.46
CA GLY A 109 -9.77 -1.59 -11.55
C GLY A 109 -8.30 -1.98 -11.59
N LYS A 110 -7.88 -2.98 -10.79
CA LYS A 110 -6.57 -3.62 -10.90
C LYS A 110 -6.72 -4.94 -11.64
N HIS A 111 -5.95 -5.09 -12.72
CA HIS A 111 -5.83 -6.35 -13.46
C HIS A 111 -4.98 -7.34 -12.66
N ASN A 112 -5.62 -8.18 -11.86
CA ASN A 112 -4.96 -9.34 -11.26
C ASN A 112 -5.05 -10.50 -12.25
N ILE A 113 -3.94 -11.21 -12.46
CA ILE A 113 -3.94 -12.43 -13.25
C ILE A 113 -3.80 -13.62 -12.32
N MET A 114 -4.79 -14.49 -12.35
CA MET A 114 -4.66 -15.83 -11.82
C MET A 114 -3.96 -16.71 -12.86
N LEU A 115 -2.87 -17.32 -12.40
CA LEU A 115 -2.10 -18.29 -13.17
C LEU A 115 -2.39 -19.70 -12.64
N SER A 116 -2.69 -20.65 -13.53
CA SER A 116 -2.70 -22.07 -13.17
C SER A 116 -1.29 -22.53 -12.83
N ASP A 117 -1.15 -23.69 -12.17
CA ASP A 117 0.16 -24.28 -11.89
C ASP A 117 0.97 -24.54 -13.17
N LYS A 118 0.27 -24.88 -14.26
CA LYS A 118 0.86 -25.02 -15.60
C LYS A 118 1.40 -23.68 -16.09
N ALA A 119 0.63 -22.59 -16.02
CA ALA A 119 1.11 -21.27 -16.42
C ALA A 119 2.27 -20.76 -15.56
N LYS A 120 2.21 -20.97 -14.24
CA LYS A 120 3.31 -20.65 -13.32
C LYS A 120 4.58 -21.39 -13.68
N GLN A 121 4.48 -22.70 -13.94
CA GLN A 121 5.63 -23.52 -14.30
C GLN A 121 6.22 -23.08 -15.65
N THR A 122 5.38 -22.86 -16.66
CA THR A 122 5.80 -22.32 -17.98
C THR A 122 6.50 -20.97 -17.85
N LEU A 123 6.00 -20.09 -16.97
CA LEU A 123 6.63 -18.81 -16.68
C LEU A 123 8.01 -18.99 -16.03
N LEU A 124 8.10 -19.84 -15.00
CA LEU A 124 9.35 -20.13 -14.30
C LEU A 124 10.40 -20.72 -15.23
N ASP A 125 10.01 -21.59 -16.16
CA ASP A 125 10.92 -22.19 -17.14
C ASP A 125 11.44 -21.17 -18.16
N SER A 126 10.66 -20.12 -18.42
CA SER A 126 10.99 -19.01 -19.32
C SER A 126 11.91 -17.96 -18.69
N VAL A 127 12.00 -17.93 -17.37
CA VAL A 127 12.84 -16.98 -16.63
C VAL A 127 14.29 -17.50 -16.57
N GLU A 128 15.26 -16.60 -16.77
CA GLU A 128 16.68 -16.92 -16.63
C GLU A 128 16.99 -17.53 -15.24
N PRO A 129 17.89 -18.51 -15.14
CA PRO A 129 18.15 -19.24 -13.89
C PRO A 129 18.42 -18.33 -12.68
N ARG A 130 19.13 -17.22 -12.89
CA ARG A 130 19.45 -16.23 -11.84
C ARG A 130 18.22 -15.53 -11.25
N HIS A 131 17.11 -15.47 -11.98
CA HIS A 131 15.88 -14.79 -11.56
C HIS A 131 14.77 -15.77 -11.14
N ARG A 132 14.90 -17.07 -11.44
CA ARG A 132 13.87 -18.10 -11.15
C ARG A 132 13.48 -18.17 -9.67
N LYS A 133 14.47 -18.12 -8.76
CA LYS A 133 14.21 -18.18 -7.30
C LYS A 133 13.34 -17.00 -6.85
N ARG A 134 13.65 -15.80 -7.33
CA ARG A 134 12.89 -14.59 -7.01
C ARG A 134 11.48 -14.65 -7.59
N MET A 135 11.34 -15.05 -8.86
CA MET A 135 10.04 -15.23 -9.49
C MET A 135 9.17 -16.25 -8.74
N LYS A 136 9.77 -17.38 -8.32
CA LYS A 136 9.06 -18.40 -7.52
C LYS A 136 8.55 -17.84 -6.19
N ASN A 137 9.36 -17.03 -5.51
CA ASN A 137 8.94 -16.38 -4.27
C ASN A 137 7.80 -15.38 -4.51
N MET A 138 7.90 -14.56 -5.57
CA MET A 138 6.85 -13.60 -5.92
C MET A 138 5.51 -14.28 -6.25
N LEU A 139 5.55 -15.41 -6.98
CA LEU A 139 4.34 -16.19 -7.27
C LEU A 139 3.72 -16.77 -5.99
N ALA A 140 4.55 -17.29 -5.08
CA ALA A 140 4.08 -17.83 -3.80
C ALA A 140 3.55 -16.74 -2.83
N GLU A 141 4.13 -15.55 -2.85
CA GLU A 141 3.63 -14.38 -2.10
C GLU A 141 2.30 -13.88 -2.67
N GLY A 142 2.17 -13.84 -4.01
CA GLY A 142 0.90 -13.54 -4.67
C GLY A 142 -0.20 -14.54 -4.31
N GLU A 143 0.11 -15.84 -4.25
CA GLU A 143 -0.82 -16.86 -3.77
C GLU A 143 -1.23 -16.66 -2.32
N LYS A 144 -0.31 -16.28 -1.43
CA LYS A 144 -0.61 -15.99 -0.01
C LYS A 144 -1.58 -14.82 0.16
N LEU A 145 -1.48 -13.79 -0.68
CA LEU A 145 -2.45 -12.68 -0.68
C LEU A 145 -3.87 -13.14 -1.08
N HIS A 146 -3.98 -14.22 -1.87
CA HIS A 146 -5.26 -14.74 -2.38
C HIS A 146 -5.75 -16.00 -1.64
N SER A 147 -5.01 -16.48 -0.63
CA SER A 147 -5.33 -17.70 0.12
C SER A 147 -5.79 -17.46 1.55
N ASN A 148 -6.05 -16.21 1.94
CA ASN A 148 -6.96 -15.94 3.05
C ASN A 148 -8.38 -15.79 2.46
N PRO A 149 -9.28 -16.78 2.63
CA PRO A 149 -10.62 -16.73 2.05
C PRO A 149 -11.50 -15.65 2.70
N ASP A 150 -11.03 -15.04 3.79
CA ASP A 150 -11.71 -13.96 4.49
C ASP A 150 -10.80 -12.70 4.49
N PRO A 151 -11.14 -11.67 3.70
CA PRO A 151 -10.42 -10.41 3.67
C PRO A 151 -10.38 -9.68 5.02
N ALA A 152 -11.38 -9.85 5.87
CA ALA A 152 -11.36 -9.31 7.22
C ALA A 152 -10.28 -10.01 8.06
N GLN A 153 -10.21 -11.35 7.99
CA GLN A 153 -9.16 -12.11 8.66
C GLN A 153 -7.76 -11.72 8.18
N ALA A 154 -7.59 -11.42 6.89
CA ALA A 154 -6.30 -10.95 6.34
C ALA A 154 -5.83 -9.63 6.96
N ILE A 155 -6.76 -8.71 7.24
CA ILE A 155 -6.47 -7.44 7.90
C ILE A 155 -6.05 -7.68 9.35
N GLU A 156 -6.77 -8.55 10.07
CA GLU A 156 -6.41 -8.89 11.45
C GLU A 156 -5.07 -9.61 11.55
N ASP A 157 -4.77 -10.52 10.62
CA ASP A 157 -3.48 -11.22 10.54
C ASP A 157 -2.32 -10.24 10.27
N MET A 158 -2.56 -9.25 9.40
CA MET A 158 -1.58 -8.19 9.09
C MET A 158 -1.27 -7.32 10.31
N LEU A 159 -2.29 -7.00 11.11
CA LEU A 159 -2.18 -6.13 12.28
C LEU A 159 -1.73 -6.90 13.53
N GLY A 160 -1.96 -8.22 13.57
CA GLY A 160 -1.67 -9.09 14.70
C GLY A 160 -2.63 -8.90 15.88
N VAL A 161 -3.81 -8.31 15.65
CA VAL A 161 -4.83 -8.01 16.66
C VAL A 161 -6.24 -8.21 16.09
N PRO A 162 -7.26 -8.47 16.94
CA PRO A 162 -8.66 -8.57 16.52
C PRO A 162 -9.25 -7.18 16.22
N PHE A 163 -8.82 -6.58 15.12
CA PHE A 163 -9.10 -5.20 14.74
C PHE A 163 -10.59 -4.88 14.67
N PHE A 164 -11.41 -5.76 14.07
CA PHE A 164 -12.83 -5.46 13.86
C PHE A 164 -13.60 -5.44 15.19
N ASP A 165 -13.31 -6.38 16.08
CA ASP A 165 -13.88 -6.40 17.43
C ASP A 165 -13.43 -5.17 18.24
N ASN A 166 -12.14 -4.81 18.16
CA ASN A 166 -11.62 -3.63 18.84
C ASN A 166 -12.28 -2.35 18.32
N LEU A 167 -12.46 -2.24 17.00
CA LEU A 167 -13.09 -1.09 16.36
C LEU A 167 -14.56 -0.96 16.78
N LEU A 168 -15.32 -2.05 16.81
CA LEU A 168 -16.70 -2.03 17.32
C LEU A 168 -16.76 -1.58 18.78
N ASN A 169 -15.86 -2.09 19.61
CA ASN A 169 -15.80 -1.71 21.02
C ASN A 169 -15.46 -0.23 21.21
N ALA A 170 -14.52 0.31 20.43
CA ALA A 170 -14.18 1.72 20.46
C ALA A 170 -15.35 2.58 19.97
N ALA A 171 -15.92 2.22 18.83
CA ALA A 171 -17.04 2.94 18.21
C ALA A 171 -18.27 2.98 19.12
N ARG A 172 -18.66 1.87 19.75
CA ARG A 172 -19.81 1.86 20.69
C ARG A 172 -19.61 2.85 21.83
N LYS A 173 -18.45 2.79 22.50
CA LYS A 173 -18.11 3.73 23.58
C LYS A 173 -18.11 5.18 23.09
N ARG A 174 -17.64 5.42 21.86
CA ARG A 174 -17.59 6.76 21.27
C ARG A 174 -18.99 7.29 20.97
N LEU A 175 -19.87 6.46 20.39
CA LEU A 175 -21.23 6.86 20.03
C LEU A 175 -22.12 7.13 21.26
N GLU A 176 -21.82 6.52 22.41
CA GLU A 176 -22.52 6.82 23.68
C GLU A 176 -22.34 8.25 24.16
N VAL A 177 -21.24 8.91 23.78
CA VAL A 177 -20.86 10.24 24.28
C VAL A 177 -20.88 11.34 23.21
N LEU A 178 -20.85 10.97 21.92
CA LEU A 178 -20.88 11.95 20.84
C LEU A 178 -22.27 12.55 20.64
N PRO A 179 -22.37 13.86 20.37
CA PRO A 179 -23.56 14.43 19.77
C PRO A 179 -23.89 13.72 18.45
N VAL A 180 -25.19 13.54 18.16
CA VAL A 180 -25.65 12.81 16.97
C VAL A 180 -25.03 13.38 15.69
N SER A 181 -24.90 14.71 15.57
CA SER A 181 -24.24 15.40 14.44
C SER A 181 -22.79 14.94 14.19
N LYS A 182 -21.99 14.82 15.25
CA LYS A 182 -20.61 14.32 15.17
C LYS A 182 -20.55 12.82 14.96
N ALA A 183 -21.50 12.08 15.53
CA ALA A 183 -21.56 10.64 15.40
C ALA A 183 -21.89 10.19 13.97
N ALA A 184 -22.78 10.89 13.26
CA ALA A 184 -23.02 10.63 11.84
C ALA A 184 -21.76 10.85 11.00
N SER A 185 -21.04 11.95 11.24
CA SER A 185 -19.73 12.15 10.61
C SER A 185 -18.74 11.05 10.97
N TYR A 186 -18.66 10.64 12.24
CA TYR A 186 -17.78 9.58 12.69
C TYR A 186 -18.03 8.26 11.95
N VAL A 187 -19.29 7.79 11.95
CA VAL A 187 -19.69 6.54 11.29
C VAL A 187 -19.43 6.64 9.80
N MET A 188 -19.82 7.74 9.15
CA MET A 188 -19.61 7.95 7.72
C MET A 188 -18.13 7.94 7.33
N GLN A 189 -17.27 8.60 8.13
CA GLN A 189 -15.83 8.62 7.86
C GLN A 189 -15.21 7.23 7.99
N ILE A 190 -15.63 6.42 8.98
CA ILE A 190 -15.17 5.04 9.10
C ILE A 190 -15.68 4.18 7.96
N THR A 191 -16.98 4.18 7.66
CA THR A 191 -17.56 3.32 6.63
C THR A 191 -17.04 3.68 5.25
N CYS A 192 -17.13 4.95 4.85
CA CYS A 192 -16.66 5.38 3.53
C CYS A 192 -15.13 5.32 3.42
N GLY A 193 -14.42 5.68 4.48
CA GLY A 193 -12.96 5.67 4.51
C GLY A 193 -12.39 4.25 4.41
N PHE A 194 -13.00 3.30 5.12
CA PHE A 194 -12.58 1.91 5.12
C PHE A 194 -13.03 1.16 3.86
N GLU A 195 -14.30 1.27 3.44
CA GLU A 195 -14.81 0.61 2.22
C GLU A 195 -14.11 1.09 0.95
N ALA A 196 -13.75 2.38 0.85
CA ALA A 196 -12.99 2.89 -0.28
C ALA A 196 -11.56 2.31 -0.38
N LYS A 197 -11.11 1.60 0.66
CA LYS A 197 -9.73 1.08 0.78
C LYS A 197 -9.67 -0.42 0.86
N HIS A 198 -10.70 -1.01 1.46
CA HIS A 198 -10.91 -2.43 1.59
C HIS A 198 -12.24 -2.84 0.95
N PRO A 199 -12.45 -2.56 -0.35
CA PRO A 199 -13.64 -2.99 -1.09
C PRO A 199 -13.82 -4.51 -1.07
N GLU A 200 -12.73 -5.27 -0.87
CA GLU A 200 -12.76 -6.71 -0.67
C GLU A 200 -13.50 -7.15 0.61
N VAL A 201 -13.64 -6.27 1.60
CA VAL A 201 -14.44 -6.53 2.81
C VAL A 201 -15.89 -6.14 2.50
N GLU A 202 -16.60 -7.05 1.83
CA GLU A 202 -18.00 -6.84 1.42
C GLU A 202 -18.91 -6.45 2.61
N ASP A 203 -19.85 -5.54 2.36
CA ASP A 203 -20.88 -5.10 3.32
C ASP A 203 -20.33 -4.53 4.65
N PHE A 204 -19.07 -4.10 4.71
CA PHE A 204 -18.47 -3.52 5.92
C PHE A 204 -19.34 -2.41 6.54
N GLY A 205 -19.81 -1.45 5.74
CA GLY A 205 -20.62 -0.34 6.22
C GLY A 205 -21.94 -0.80 6.83
N LYS A 206 -22.62 -1.76 6.19
CA LYS A 206 -23.87 -2.35 6.73
C LYS A 206 -23.59 -3.10 8.03
N TRP A 207 -22.52 -3.90 8.07
CA TRP A 207 -22.09 -4.63 9.26
C TRP A 207 -21.75 -3.66 10.39
N PHE A 208 -20.97 -2.61 10.11
CA PHE A 208 -20.52 -1.64 11.10
C PHE A 208 -21.71 -0.88 11.69
N ILE A 209 -22.61 -0.37 10.85
CA ILE A 209 -23.85 0.30 11.28
C ILE A 209 -24.72 -0.63 12.14
N ALA A 210 -24.93 -1.86 11.69
CA ALA A 210 -25.74 -2.82 12.43
C ALA A 210 -25.18 -3.15 13.81
N ASN A 211 -23.85 -3.17 13.94
CA ASN A 211 -23.17 -3.50 15.18
C ASN A 211 -22.83 -2.27 16.05
N THR A 212 -23.12 -1.05 15.58
CA THR A 212 -22.87 0.20 16.32
C THR A 212 -24.15 1.01 16.50
N VAL A 213 -24.64 1.65 15.44
CA VAL A 213 -25.81 2.55 15.46
C VAL A 213 -27.08 1.83 15.95
N TYR A 214 -27.35 0.60 15.49
CA TYR A 214 -28.54 -0.14 15.95
C TYR A 214 -28.46 -0.63 17.39
N SER A 215 -27.28 -0.55 18.03
CA SER A 215 -27.13 -0.81 19.46
C SER A 215 -27.46 0.43 20.32
N MET A 216 -27.67 1.61 19.70
CA MET A 216 -28.02 2.85 20.40
C MET A 216 -29.53 2.95 20.65
N PRO A 217 -30.00 3.82 21.57
CA PRO A 217 -31.42 4.05 21.80
C PRO A 217 -32.19 4.43 20.52
N GLU A 218 -33.45 4.03 20.39
CA GLU A 218 -34.28 4.28 19.20
C GLU A 218 -34.38 5.77 18.83
N SER A 219 -34.45 6.65 19.84
CA SER A 219 -34.44 8.11 19.64
C SER A 219 -33.15 8.61 18.98
N TYR A 220 -32.01 8.01 19.32
CA TYR A 220 -30.72 8.30 18.73
C TYR A 220 -30.67 7.80 17.28
N GLN A 221 -31.10 6.56 17.03
CA GLN A 221 -31.14 6.00 15.68
C GLN A 221 -32.00 6.85 14.75
N LYS A 222 -33.18 7.27 15.23
CA LYS A 222 -34.07 8.15 14.48
C LYS A 222 -33.40 9.49 14.14
N ALA A 223 -32.78 10.15 15.13
CA ALA A 223 -32.05 11.40 14.90
C ALA A 223 -30.85 11.22 13.95
N PHE A 224 -30.19 10.06 13.98
CA PHE A 224 -29.09 9.71 13.10
C PHE A 224 -29.54 9.62 11.63
N TRP A 225 -30.68 8.99 11.36
CA TRP A 225 -31.20 8.80 10.00
C TRP A 225 -31.97 10.01 9.43
N GLU A 226 -32.56 10.83 10.29
CA GLU A 226 -33.28 12.05 9.88
C GLU A 226 -32.35 13.26 9.69
N MET A 227 -31.03 13.09 9.85
CA MET A 227 -30.06 14.16 9.69
C MET A 227 -29.90 14.58 8.24
N GLU A 228 -29.87 15.90 8.00
CA GLU A 228 -29.58 16.48 6.70
C GLU A 228 -28.07 16.66 6.52
N ASP A 229 -27.54 16.39 5.31
CA ASP A 229 -26.10 16.45 4.98
C ASP A 229 -25.42 17.78 5.38
N GLY A 230 -26.16 18.89 5.42
CA GLY A 230 -25.66 20.21 5.80
C GLY A 230 -25.48 20.44 7.31
N THR A 231 -25.84 19.46 8.14
CA THR A 231 -25.80 19.56 9.62
C THR A 231 -24.69 18.74 10.26
N LEU A 232 -23.88 18.06 9.44
CA LEU A 232 -22.78 17.21 9.89
C LEU A 232 -21.64 18.05 10.48
N GLU A 233 -21.29 17.77 11.73
CA GLU A 233 -20.14 18.36 12.39
C GLU A 233 -18.87 17.55 12.11
N PRO A 234 -17.73 18.19 11.77
CA PRO A 234 -16.47 17.49 11.63
C PRO A 234 -16.12 16.69 12.90
N CYS A 235 -15.71 15.44 12.70
CA CYS A 235 -15.29 14.53 13.75
C CYS A 235 -13.91 13.98 13.36
N SER A 236 -12.94 14.11 14.27
CA SER A 236 -11.56 13.61 14.09
C SER A 236 -11.26 12.39 14.95
N GLU A 237 -12.14 12.09 15.90
CA GLU A 237 -12.04 11.04 16.90
C GLU A 237 -12.02 9.64 16.26
N TRP A 238 -12.54 9.49 15.03
CA TRP A 238 -12.43 8.25 14.25
C TRP A 238 -10.98 7.87 13.94
N VAL A 239 -10.09 8.85 13.80
CA VAL A 239 -8.67 8.62 13.51
C VAL A 239 -7.98 7.96 14.70
N GLU A 240 -8.27 8.44 15.92
CA GLU A 240 -7.81 7.84 17.17
C GLU A 240 -8.32 6.40 17.29
N ASP A 241 -9.63 6.21 17.11
CA ASP A 241 -10.25 4.90 17.33
C ASP A 241 -9.75 3.84 16.33
N LEU A 242 -9.44 4.21 15.08
CA LEU A 242 -8.78 3.31 14.13
C LEU A 242 -7.36 2.92 14.55
N ILE A 243 -6.57 3.88 15.06
CA ILE A 243 -5.21 3.59 15.56
C ILE A 243 -5.29 2.64 16.75
N ILE A 244 -6.16 2.96 17.71
CA ILE A 244 -6.34 2.15 18.92
C ILE A 244 -6.83 0.75 18.55
N ALA A 245 -7.83 0.65 17.67
CA ALA A 245 -8.36 -0.64 17.23
C ALA A 245 -7.30 -1.55 16.62
N ALA A 246 -6.31 -0.96 15.95
CA ALA A 246 -5.18 -1.64 15.35
C ALA A 246 -3.99 -1.90 16.31
N GLY A 247 -4.18 -1.76 17.64
CA GLY A 247 -3.14 -2.01 18.65
C GLY A 247 -2.12 -0.87 18.78
N GLY A 248 -2.54 0.34 18.43
CA GLY A 248 -1.72 1.54 18.39
C GLY A 248 -1.90 2.48 19.57
N GLU A 249 -2.42 2.04 20.72
CA GLU A 249 -2.71 2.89 21.88
C GLU A 249 -1.51 3.76 22.29
N GLN A 250 -0.31 3.18 22.29
CA GLN A 250 0.94 3.89 22.61
C GLN A 250 1.28 5.03 21.63
N TYR A 251 0.62 5.08 20.47
CA TYR A 251 0.84 6.10 19.46
C TYR A 251 -0.11 7.28 19.56
N VAL A 252 -1.10 7.21 20.45
CA VAL A 252 -2.05 8.28 20.71
C VAL A 252 -1.74 8.87 22.09
N SER A 253 -1.67 10.19 22.16
CA SER A 253 -1.53 10.92 23.42
C SER A 253 -2.40 12.16 23.41
N HIS A 254 -2.68 12.71 24.58
CA HIS A 254 -3.49 13.91 24.73
C HIS A 254 -2.65 14.99 25.41
N MET A 255 -2.37 16.08 24.70
CA MET A 255 -1.68 17.26 25.23
C MET A 255 -2.59 18.47 25.04
N ASP A 256 -2.83 19.22 26.13
CA ASP A 256 -3.65 20.44 26.12
C ASP A 256 -5.04 20.28 25.47
N GLY A 257 -5.66 19.10 25.66
CA GLY A 257 -6.98 18.78 25.09
C GLY A 257 -6.96 18.46 23.59
N GLN A 258 -5.78 18.34 22.98
CA GLN A 258 -5.62 17.92 21.59
C GLN A 258 -5.09 16.49 21.52
N THR A 259 -5.60 15.74 20.56
CA THR A 259 -5.09 14.40 20.22
C THR A 259 -3.79 14.55 19.42
N CYS A 260 -2.71 14.03 19.98
CA CYS A 260 -1.40 13.98 19.35
C CYS A 260 -1.12 12.54 18.89
N ILE A 261 -1.00 12.38 17.57
CA ILE A 261 -0.69 11.09 16.94
C ILE A 261 0.80 11.06 16.62
N SER A 262 1.51 10.07 17.16
CA SER A 262 2.92 9.88 16.86
C SER A 262 3.14 9.35 15.44
N ARG A 263 4.39 9.38 14.99
CA ARG A 263 4.83 8.77 13.73
C ARG A 263 4.35 7.32 13.56
N GLY A 264 4.39 6.54 14.63
CA GLY A 264 3.93 5.14 14.62
C GLY A 264 2.44 5.03 14.31
N GLY A 265 1.61 5.95 14.84
CA GLY A 265 0.17 5.99 14.60
C GLY A 265 -0.18 6.40 13.18
N ILE A 266 0.56 7.36 12.60
CA ILE A 266 0.39 7.75 11.18
C ILE A 266 0.72 6.57 10.27
N LEU A 267 1.80 5.83 10.53
CA LEU A 267 2.17 4.65 9.75
C LEU A 267 1.16 3.49 9.93
N LEU A 268 0.54 3.38 11.10
CA LEU A 268 -0.52 2.39 11.35
C LEU A 268 -1.79 2.74 10.58
N LEU A 269 -2.19 4.02 10.59
CA LEU A 269 -3.28 4.51 9.74
C LEU A 269 -2.99 4.33 8.25
N ASP A 270 -1.74 4.53 7.83
CA ASP A 270 -1.34 4.38 6.42
C ASP A 270 -1.62 2.96 5.91
N LYS A 271 -1.34 1.96 6.77
CA LYS A 271 -1.65 0.55 6.51
C LYS A 271 -3.15 0.25 6.45
N LEU A 272 -3.97 0.94 7.26
CA LEU A 272 -5.43 0.71 7.39
C LEU A 272 -6.30 1.52 6.42
N THR A 273 -5.87 2.71 6.02
CA THR A 273 -6.76 3.72 5.41
C THR A 273 -6.15 4.45 4.22
N LEU A 274 -4.83 4.38 3.99
CA LEU A 274 -4.21 5.17 2.92
C LEU A 274 -3.64 4.34 1.80
N GLY A 275 -3.23 3.08 2.03
CA GLY A 275 -3.00 2.02 1.03
C GLY A 275 -2.04 2.36 -0.14
N LYS A 276 -1.45 3.56 -0.13
CA LYS A 276 -0.57 4.13 -1.15
C LYS A 276 0.72 4.66 -0.52
N ASN A 277 1.02 4.28 0.73
CA ASN A 277 2.16 4.77 1.50
C ASN A 277 2.22 6.32 1.61
N ARG A 278 1.06 7.00 1.55
CA ARG A 278 1.00 8.48 1.64
C ARG A 278 1.30 8.96 3.06
N GLY A 279 1.05 8.12 4.07
CA GLY A 279 1.47 8.37 5.44
C GLY A 279 2.99 8.38 5.57
N ALA A 280 3.70 7.48 4.87
CA ALA A 280 5.16 7.52 4.78
C ALA A 280 5.67 8.81 4.11
N ASP A 281 5.01 9.29 3.06
CA ASP A 281 5.34 10.57 2.41
C ASP A 281 5.06 11.78 3.31
N LEU A 282 3.94 11.78 4.05
CA LEU A 282 3.61 12.80 5.06
C LEU A 282 4.62 12.82 6.20
N VAL A 283 5.00 11.64 6.71
CA VAL A 283 6.06 11.49 7.71
C VAL A 283 7.40 11.97 7.16
N ALA A 284 7.75 11.63 5.92
CA ALA A 284 8.97 12.09 5.28
C ALA A 284 8.98 13.61 5.06
N ALA A 285 7.84 14.21 4.72
CA ALA A 285 7.68 15.66 4.57
C ALA A 285 7.80 16.39 5.91
N LEU A 286 7.18 15.85 6.97
CA LEU A 286 7.31 16.36 8.34
C LEU A 286 8.76 16.26 8.85
N ASP A 287 9.41 15.11 8.62
CA ASP A 287 10.82 14.90 8.95
C ASP A 287 11.71 15.90 8.18
N ALA A 288 11.42 16.17 6.90
CA ALA A 288 12.16 17.15 6.10
C ALA A 288 11.93 18.59 6.56
N GLN A 289 10.76 18.93 7.11
CA GLN A 289 10.44 20.25 7.63
C GLN A 289 11.09 20.48 9.01
N MET A 290 10.99 19.53 9.93
CA MET A 290 11.63 19.62 11.25
C MET A 290 13.15 19.75 11.16
N ASN A 291 13.77 19.08 10.19
CA ASN A 291 15.22 19.20 9.93
C ASN A 291 15.64 20.55 9.30
N ARG A 292 14.69 21.34 8.76
CA ARG A 292 14.93 22.71 8.29
C ARG A 292 14.78 23.75 9.40
N GLU A 293 13.86 23.52 10.33
CA GLU A 293 13.57 24.43 11.45
C GLU A 293 14.55 24.24 12.63
N GLY A 294 15.23 23.10 12.72
CA GLY A 294 16.32 22.84 13.68
C GLY A 294 17.70 23.38 13.30
N LYS A 295 17.79 24.39 12.41
CA LYS A 295 19.02 25.10 12.05
C LYS A 295 18.91 26.59 12.35
#